data_AF-B9S4P1-F1
#
_entry.id   AF-B9S4P1-F1
#
_cell.length_a   1.000
_cell.length_b   1.000
_cell.length_c   1.000
_cell.angle_alpha   90.00
_cell.angle_beta   90.00
_cell.angle_gamma   90.00
#
_symmetry.space_group_name_H-M   'P 1'
#
loop_
_entity.id
_entity.type
_entity.pdbx_description
1 polymer ?
#
loop_
_entity_poly.entity_id
_entity_poly.type
_entity_poly.pdbx_seq_one_letter_code
_entity_poly.pdbx_strand_id
1 'polypeptide(L)'
;MEEHTSCFKNTIHKMFGMWKIVAQREANAESKEVKSSLALRTFRVSVSKLEFECTVLSGPYNYPLSDEEGIPIIMYAFSKVITFFDTANIYGESANESLVGKVASIWEPTTL
;
A
#
# COMPACT_ATOMS: atom_id res chain seq x y z
N MET A 1 -0.87 -2.27 38.01
CA MET A 1 -0.22 -1.48 36.93
C MET A 1 0.84 -2.27 36.16
N GLU A 2 1.57 -3.21 36.79
CA GLU A 2 2.59 -4.06 36.10
C GLU A 2 2.04 -5.06 35.07
N GLU A 3 0.85 -5.64 35.27
CA GLU A 3 0.27 -6.62 34.35
C GLU A 3 -0.01 -6.05 32.95
N HIS A 4 -0.46 -4.80 32.85
CA HIS A 4 -0.72 -4.15 31.56
C HIS A 4 0.57 -3.91 30.77
N THR A 5 1.68 -3.61 31.45
CA THR A 5 3.00 -3.43 30.82
C THR A 5 3.56 -4.77 30.33
N SER A 6 3.36 -5.86 31.09
CA SER A 6 3.75 -7.21 30.67
C SER A 6 2.93 -7.70 29.47
N CYS A 7 1.61 -7.50 29.50
CA CYS A 7 0.72 -7.86 28.39
C CYS A 7 1.11 -7.12 27.09
N PHE A 8 1.36 -5.82 27.16
CA PHE A 8 1.79 -5.04 26.00
C PHE A 8 3.12 -5.55 25.42
N LYS A 9 4.14 -5.76 26.27
CA LYS A 9 5.46 -6.26 25.83
C LYS A 9 5.38 -7.64 25.18
N ASN A 10 4.56 -8.53 25.72
CA ASN A 10 4.35 -9.87 25.18
C ASN A 10 3.61 -9.83 23.83
N THR A 11 2.62 -8.95 23.69
CA THR A 11 1.92 -8.73 22.42
C THR A 11 2.87 -8.20 21.36
N ILE A 12 3.68 -7.19 21.68
CA ILE A 12 4.67 -6.63 20.75
C ILE A 12 5.69 -7.69 20.32
N HIS A 13 6.23 -8.49 21.24
CA HIS A 13 7.14 -9.58 20.89
C HIS A 13 6.50 -10.62 19.95
N LYS A 14 5.23 -10.98 20.18
CA LYS A 14 4.50 -11.89 19.28
C LYS A 14 4.31 -11.27 17.90
N MET A 15 3.95 -9.99 17.82
CA MET A 15 3.80 -9.27 16.55
C MET A 15 5.12 -9.25 15.77
N PHE A 16 6.24 -8.91 16.42
CA PHE A 16 7.57 -8.95 15.77
C PHE A 16 7.97 -10.36 15.34
N GLY A 17 7.68 -11.38 16.16
CA GLY A 17 7.93 -12.79 15.80
C GLY A 17 7.13 -13.22 14.56
N MET A 18 5.84 -12.89 14.53
CA MET A 18 4.99 -13.14 13.37
C MET A 18 5.49 -12.38 12.13
N TRP A 19 5.88 -11.12 12.29
CA TRP A 19 6.39 -10.31 11.18
C TRP A 19 7.67 -10.90 10.58
N LYS A 20 8.60 -11.38 11.42
CA LYS A 20 9.82 -12.05 10.94
C LYS A 20 9.51 -13.29 10.10
N ILE A 21 8.49 -14.05 10.49
CA ILE A 21 8.03 -15.22 9.71
C ILE A 21 7.44 -14.78 8.37
N VAL A 22 6.63 -13.73 8.34
CA VAL A 22 6.04 -13.19 7.10
C VAL A 22 7.14 -12.67 6.17
N ALA A 23 8.07 -11.86 6.67
CA ALA A 23 9.18 -11.32 5.89
C ALA A 23 10.06 -12.43 5.28
N GLN A 24 10.34 -13.49 6.06
CA GLN A 24 11.10 -14.64 5.55
C GLN A 24 10.31 -15.44 4.49
N ARG A 25 8.99 -15.55 4.62
CA ARG A 25 8.14 -16.20 3.62
C ARG A 25 8.09 -15.41 2.32
N GLU A 26 8.02 -14.08 2.39
CA GLU A 26 8.10 -13.22 1.22
C GLU A 26 9.46 -13.32 0.52
N ALA A 27 10.56 -13.35 1.28
CA ALA A 27 11.90 -13.51 0.74
C ALA A 27 12.15 -14.89 0.09
N ASN A 28 11.49 -15.93 0.59
CA ASN A 28 11.61 -17.30 0.09
C ASN A 28 10.55 -17.66 -0.97
N ALA A 29 9.58 -16.79 -1.22
CA ALA A 29 8.57 -17.02 -2.24
C ALA A 29 9.15 -16.69 -3.62
N GLU A 30 9.31 -17.72 -4.46
CA GLU A 30 9.32 -17.49 -5.91
C GLU A 30 8.00 -16.80 -6.27
N SER A 31 8.09 -15.59 -6.83
CA SER A 31 6.93 -14.77 -7.20
C SER A 31 6.19 -15.41 -8.38
N LYS A 32 5.42 -16.47 -8.13
CA LYS A 32 4.24 -16.77 -8.95
C LYS A 32 3.21 -15.73 -8.57
N GLU A 33 3.31 -14.57 -9.21
CA GLU A 33 2.41 -13.46 -9.04
C GLU A 33 1.00 -13.91 -9.43
N VAL A 34 0.21 -14.30 -8.42
CA VAL A 34 -1.21 -14.55 -8.63
C VAL A 34 -1.84 -13.18 -8.85
N LYS A 35 -1.93 -12.77 -10.11
CA LYS A 35 -2.72 -11.60 -10.53
C LYS A 35 -4.19 -11.88 -10.24
N SER A 36 -4.62 -11.66 -9.00
CA SER A 36 -6.03 -11.70 -8.64
C SER A 36 -6.66 -10.35 -8.99
N SER A 37 -7.42 -10.32 -10.07
CA SER A 37 -8.16 -9.15 -10.52
C SER A 37 -9.65 -9.30 -10.25
N LEU A 38 -10.33 -8.18 -10.02
CA LEU A 38 -11.77 -8.09 -9.88
C LEU A 38 -12.33 -7.17 -10.97
N ALA A 39 -13.40 -7.58 -11.63
CA ALA A 39 -14.13 -6.71 -12.53
C ALA A 39 -14.94 -5.70 -11.72
N LEU A 40 -14.73 -4.41 -11.98
CA LEU A 40 -15.61 -3.38 -11.47
C LEU A 40 -16.98 -3.55 -12.15
N ARG A 41 -18.07 -3.55 -11.38
CA ARG A 41 -19.40 -3.86 -11.94
C ARG A 41 -19.92 -2.76 -12.86
N THR A 42 -19.60 -1.52 -12.55
CA THR A 42 -20.15 -0.33 -13.23
C THR A 42 -19.39 -0.02 -14.52
N PHE A 43 -18.07 -0.15 -14.47
CA PHE A 43 -17.19 0.06 -15.61
C PHE A 43 -16.56 -1.29 -15.93
N ARG A 44 -16.63 -1.75 -17.19
CA ARG A 44 -16.06 -3.04 -17.62
C ARG A 44 -14.53 -3.05 -17.62
N VAL A 45 -13.94 -2.65 -16.51
CA VAL A 45 -12.52 -2.51 -16.23
C VAL A 45 -12.20 -3.46 -15.10
N SER A 46 -11.09 -4.17 -15.23
CA SER A 46 -10.57 -5.05 -14.18
C SER A 46 -9.50 -4.32 -13.39
N VAL A 47 -9.59 -4.38 -12.08
CA VAL A 47 -8.62 -3.79 -11.15
C VAL A 47 -8.03 -4.87 -10.23
N SER A 48 -6.95 -4.57 -9.52
CA SER A 48 -6.39 -5.45 -8.49
C SER A 48 -7.41 -5.72 -7.38
N LYS A 49 -7.39 -6.93 -6.81
CA LYS A 49 -8.26 -7.28 -5.68
C LYS A 49 -7.85 -6.61 -4.37
N LEU A 50 -6.57 -6.30 -4.22
CA LEU A 50 -6.07 -5.44 -3.15
C LEU A 50 -5.99 -4.00 -3.66
N GLU A 51 -6.25 -3.07 -2.77
CA GLU A 51 -6.17 -1.63 -3.01
C GLU A 51 -5.05 -1.01 -2.18
N PHE A 52 -4.54 0.12 -2.67
CA PHE A 52 -3.61 0.97 -1.93
C PHE A 52 -4.38 2.15 -1.34
N GLU A 53 -4.43 2.23 0.00
CA GLU A 53 -5.05 3.35 0.72
C GLU A 53 -4.11 4.56 0.72
N CYS A 54 -4.50 5.65 0.05
CA CYS A 54 -3.63 6.81 -0.13
C CYS A 54 -3.53 7.73 1.09
N THR A 55 -4.31 7.51 2.17
CA THR A 55 -4.24 8.32 3.41
C THR A 55 -2.84 8.34 4.03
N VAL A 56 -2.01 7.32 3.72
CA VAL A 56 -0.61 7.21 4.14
C VAL A 56 0.33 8.17 3.39
N LEU A 57 -0.08 8.72 2.25
CA LEU A 57 0.75 9.67 1.47
C LEU A 57 0.64 11.09 2.02
N SER A 58 -0.57 11.47 2.41
CA SER A 58 -0.88 12.69 3.15
C SER A 58 -2.24 12.55 3.83
N GLY A 59 -2.42 13.17 5.00
CA GLY A 59 -3.66 13.05 5.74
C GLY A 59 -3.51 13.32 7.25
N PRO A 60 -4.49 12.93 8.07
CA PRO A 60 -4.49 13.22 9.51
C PRO A 60 -3.46 12.40 10.29
N TYR A 61 -2.91 11.35 9.70
CA TYR A 61 -2.05 10.39 10.39
C TYR A 61 -0.54 10.69 10.23
N ASN A 62 -0.17 11.56 9.29
CA ASN A 62 1.22 11.82 8.93
C ASN A 62 1.40 13.17 8.23
N TYR A 63 2.62 13.70 8.28
CA TYR A 63 2.99 14.87 7.48
C TYR A 63 2.92 14.51 5.98
N PRO A 64 2.45 15.43 5.11
CA PRO A 64 2.43 15.17 3.66
C PRO A 64 3.82 14.81 3.14
N LEU A 65 3.92 13.67 2.47
CA LEU A 65 5.18 13.25 1.85
C LEU A 65 5.57 14.18 0.70
N SER A 66 6.87 14.39 0.51
CA SER A 66 7.35 15.05 -0.70
C SER A 66 7.18 14.15 -1.94
N ASP A 67 7.33 14.72 -3.14
CA ASP A 67 7.34 13.94 -4.37
C ASP A 67 8.48 12.88 -4.34
N GLU A 68 9.66 13.21 -3.78
CA GLU A 68 10.78 12.26 -3.69
C GLU A 68 10.48 11.05 -2.78
N GLU A 69 9.65 11.25 -1.75
CA GLU A 69 9.28 10.21 -0.80
C GLU A 69 8.07 9.40 -1.28
N GLY A 70 7.07 10.07 -1.86
CA GLY A 70 5.80 9.46 -2.24
C GLY A 70 5.81 8.73 -3.58
N ILE A 71 6.53 9.24 -4.58
CA ILE A 71 6.61 8.60 -5.92
C ILE A 71 7.13 7.15 -5.81
N PRO A 72 8.23 6.84 -5.10
CA PRO A 72 8.71 5.47 -4.96
C PRO A 72 7.70 4.52 -4.33
N ILE A 73 6.89 5.00 -3.38
CA ILE A 73 5.86 4.19 -2.72
C ILE A 73 4.77 3.77 -3.71
N ILE A 74 4.27 4.72 -4.51
CA ILE A 74 3.24 4.46 -5.51
C ILE A 74 3.80 3.56 -6.63
N MET A 75 5.02 3.83 -7.10
CA MET A 75 5.72 2.97 -8.07
C MET A 75 5.90 1.54 -7.55
N TYR A 76 6.22 1.40 -6.26
CA TYR A 76 6.32 0.08 -5.63
C TYR A 76 4.97 -0.64 -5.60
N ALA A 77 3.87 0.05 -5.29
CA ALA A 77 2.53 -0.53 -5.35
C ALA A 77 2.20 -1.05 -6.76
N PHE A 78 2.50 -0.27 -7.81
CA PHE A 78 2.38 -0.74 -9.19
C PHE A 78 3.26 -1.95 -9.49
N SER A 79 4.50 -2.00 -8.98
CA SER A 79 5.40 -3.16 -9.13
C SER A 79 4.88 -4.44 -8.46
N LYS A 80 3.91 -4.31 -7.56
CA LYS A 80 3.20 -5.40 -6.89
C LYS A 80 1.80 -5.63 -7.48
N VAL A 81 1.58 -5.18 -8.72
CA VAL A 81 0.33 -5.28 -9.49
C VAL A 81 -0.90 -4.72 -8.79
N ILE A 82 -0.71 -3.77 -7.88
CA ILE A 82 -1.80 -2.97 -7.34
C ILE A 82 -2.13 -1.89 -8.36
N THR A 83 -3.37 -1.93 -8.86
CA THR A 83 -3.90 -0.98 -9.86
C THR A 83 -5.15 -0.26 -9.36
N PHE A 84 -5.59 -0.54 -8.14
CA PHE A 84 -6.67 0.17 -7.47
C PHE A 84 -6.11 1.05 -6.34
N PHE A 85 -6.25 2.37 -6.49
CA PHE A 85 -5.77 3.36 -5.53
C PHE A 85 -6.97 4.07 -4.93
N ASP A 86 -7.16 3.94 -3.62
CA ASP A 86 -8.26 4.57 -2.89
C ASP A 86 -7.82 5.94 -2.37
N THR A 87 -8.44 7.00 -2.90
CA THR A 87 -8.16 8.40 -2.54
C THR A 87 -9.45 9.21 -2.50
N ALA A 88 -9.43 10.32 -1.77
CA ALA A 88 -10.53 11.26 -1.67
C ALA A 88 -10.00 12.67 -1.40
N ASN A 89 -10.74 13.69 -1.84
CA ASN A 89 -10.30 15.09 -1.75
C ASN A 89 -9.96 15.51 -0.31
N ILE A 90 -10.66 14.92 0.68
CA ILE A 90 -10.43 15.17 2.10
C ILE A 90 -9.09 14.58 2.60
N TYR A 91 -8.48 13.65 1.88
CA TYR A 91 -7.17 13.08 2.21
C TYR A 91 -6.06 14.02 1.74
N GLY A 92 -5.75 15.01 2.58
CA GLY A 92 -4.67 15.96 2.34
C GLY A 92 -5.00 17.05 1.32
N GLU A 93 -6.26 17.49 1.25
CA GLU A 93 -6.69 18.62 0.40
C GLU A 93 -6.26 18.48 -1.07
N SER A 94 -6.63 17.37 -1.72
CA SER A 94 -6.22 17.01 -3.09
C SER A 94 -4.74 16.64 -3.31
N ALA A 95 -3.89 16.67 -2.27
CA ALA A 95 -2.46 16.34 -2.43
C ALA A 95 -2.25 14.88 -2.87
N ASN A 96 -3.05 13.94 -2.34
CA ASN A 96 -2.99 12.53 -2.71
C ASN A 96 -3.35 12.32 -4.19
N GLU A 97 -4.46 12.90 -4.65
CA GLU A 97 -4.88 12.85 -6.05
C GLU A 97 -3.82 13.42 -6.98
N SER A 98 -3.20 14.54 -6.59
CA SER A 98 -2.15 15.17 -7.38
C SER A 98 -0.96 14.24 -7.55
N LEU A 99 -0.47 13.66 -6.45
CA LEU A 99 0.69 12.78 -6.47
C LEU A 99 0.42 11.47 -7.24
N VAL A 100 -0.74 10.84 -6.99
CA VAL A 100 -1.16 9.64 -7.73
C VAL A 100 -1.31 9.95 -9.22
N GLY A 101 -1.92 11.08 -9.58
CA GLY A 101 -2.10 11.52 -10.97
C GLY A 101 -0.76 11.75 -11.68
N LYS A 102 0.22 12.36 -11.01
CA LYS A 102 1.59 12.51 -11.54
C LYS A 102 2.19 11.15 -11.89
N VAL A 103 2.17 10.19 -10.97
CA VAL A 103 2.75 8.86 -11.20
C VAL A 103 1.99 8.08 -12.26
N ALA A 104 0.65 8.08 -12.22
CA ALA A 104 -0.18 7.40 -13.20
C ALA A 104 0.04 7.94 -14.63
N SER A 105 0.39 9.22 -14.78
CA SER A 105 0.66 9.83 -16.08
C SER A 105 1.98 9.41 -16.74
N ILE A 106 2.92 8.87 -15.96
CA ILE A 106 4.25 8.42 -16.43
C ILE A 106 4.42 6.91 -16.34
N TRP A 107 3.52 6.23 -15.65
CA TRP A 107 3.59 4.78 -15.47
C TRP A 107 3.16 4.07 -16.75
N GLU A 108 4.08 3.29 -17.31
CA GLU A 108 3.79 2.36 -18.38
C GLU A 108 3.68 0.95 -17.80
N PRO A 109 2.62 0.18 -18.13
CA PRO A 109 2.54 -1.24 -17.78
C PRO A 109 3.66 -1.96 -18.52
N THR A 110 4.82 -2.08 -17.90
CA THR A 110 5.92 -2.85 -18.47
C THR A 110 5.42 -4.28 -18.55
N THR A 111 5.44 -4.86 -19.75
CA THR A 111 5.18 -6.29 -19.97
C THR A 111 6.08 -7.08 -19.03
N LEU A 112 5.50 -7.67 -17.99
CA LEU A 112 6.09 -8.78 -17.23
C LEU A 112 6.21 -9.99 -18.16
#